data_AF-A0A7V5EYM7-F1
#
_entry.id   AF-A0A7V5EYM7-F1
#
_cell.length_a   1.000
_cell.length_b   1.000
_cell.length_c   1.000
_cell.angle_alpha   90.00
_cell.angle_beta   90.00
_cell.angle_gamma   90.00
#
_symmetry.space_group_name_H-M   'P 1'
#
loop_
_entity.id
_entity.type
_entity.pdbx_description
1 polymer ?
#
loop_
_entity_poly.entity_id
_entity_poly.type
_entity_poly.pdbx_seq_one_letter_code
_entity_poly.pdbx_strand_id
1 'polypeptide(L)'
;MKQKFMRDLQIIYNELQKKQQELNNYYTLLEGEHPKAKIVVENFLNLLELPINSDTTMASLTRIVNLREDALEQVLQKEGLSEDEIIAKKEIAYQFVKNMYLQRHEYFIAWIEIENLLTPFYQALLEGVHNIGESLSKWQSTWTAKIINGINRDLLQEYNGDEKAIFKMLQNEGLLDLDPNGNVGDRCYSVLEKDENGQYRSISYCNAFRDEVCELVSIIEDCIEALSIERDDVFNQKDEWISYFVALKKAFAGTEPKKLIGYWANVDRAWMKITTPLQVGHPLEYYEDHFRNAVALEWDLRIVNPKLHSNSMTRENIKRFSSKLAQDINGKAIDIIEKNIMQIDDTQLYIGQPILFYGAEFNGLFSAQVVPNDEQVSQELGKKIFAYADFVMESKKAKPIMRLSVETLGLDFVKKQKKLIETNPTLWQEIYDISTVG
;
A
#
# COMPACT_ATOMS: atom_id res chain seq x y z
N MET A 1 -18.34 -24.66 -6.33
CA MET A 1 -17.07 -23.96 -6.66
C MET A 1 -16.69 -22.95 -5.59
N LYS A 2 -17.56 -22.01 -5.22
CA LYS A 2 -17.31 -21.00 -4.15
C LYS A 2 -16.81 -21.59 -2.82
N GLN A 3 -17.39 -22.69 -2.31
CA GLN A 3 -16.90 -23.34 -1.08
C GLN A 3 -15.50 -23.96 -1.21
N LYS A 4 -15.10 -24.45 -2.39
CA LYS A 4 -13.71 -24.88 -2.62
C LYS A 4 -12.80 -23.67 -2.60
N PHE A 5 -13.16 -22.63 -3.35
CA PHE A 5 -12.41 -21.38 -3.41
C PHE A 5 -12.16 -20.77 -2.02
N MET A 6 -13.17 -20.68 -1.16
CA MET A 6 -12.98 -20.16 0.21
C MET A 6 -12.08 -21.05 1.08
N ARG A 7 -12.05 -22.37 0.85
CA ARG A 7 -11.11 -23.28 1.52
C ARG A 7 -9.69 -23.07 1.01
N ASP A 8 -9.52 -22.92 -0.30
CA ASP A 8 -8.23 -22.60 -0.92
C ASP A 8 -7.69 -21.27 -0.37
N LEU A 9 -8.52 -20.22 -0.27
CA LEU A 9 -8.12 -18.95 0.35
C LEU A 9 -7.67 -19.11 1.80
N GLN A 10 -8.34 -19.95 2.59
CA GLN A 10 -7.91 -20.21 3.96
C GLN A 10 -6.54 -20.89 4.01
N ILE A 11 -6.26 -21.82 3.09
CA ILE A 11 -4.96 -22.49 2.98
C ILE A 11 -3.87 -21.47 2.63
N ILE A 12 -4.12 -20.63 1.62
CA ILE A 12 -3.22 -19.55 1.19
C ILE A 12 -2.95 -18.59 2.35
N TYR A 13 -4.00 -18.14 3.04
CA TYR A 13 -3.89 -17.21 4.16
C TYR A 13 -3.05 -17.80 5.31
N ASN A 14 -3.22 -19.08 5.63
CA ASN A 14 -2.43 -19.75 6.66
C ASN A 14 -0.94 -19.86 6.28
N GLU A 15 -0.64 -20.18 5.01
CA GLU A 15 0.75 -20.23 4.54
C GLU A 15 1.40 -18.83 4.53
N LEU A 16 0.65 -17.77 4.18
CA LEU A 16 1.11 -16.39 4.34
C LEU A 16 1.48 -16.06 5.79
N GLN A 17 0.60 -16.40 6.75
CA GLN A 17 0.88 -16.19 8.17
C GLN A 17 2.14 -16.91 8.64
N LYS A 18 2.32 -18.16 8.21
CA LYS A 18 3.52 -18.94 8.51
C LYS A 18 4.78 -18.30 7.93
N LYS A 19 4.76 -17.89 6.66
CA LYS A 19 5.89 -17.22 6.01
C LYS A 19 6.21 -15.86 6.64
N GLN A 20 5.20 -15.12 7.08
CA GLN A 20 5.38 -13.87 7.83
C GLN A 20 5.96 -14.14 9.22
N GLN A 21 5.52 -15.21 9.89
CA GLN A 21 6.07 -15.62 11.19
C GLN A 21 7.57 -15.99 11.08
N GLU A 22 7.96 -16.70 10.02
CA GLU A 22 9.38 -17.01 9.75
C GLU A 22 10.24 -15.74 9.63
N LEU A 23 9.71 -14.70 8.99
CA LEU A 23 10.39 -13.42 8.84
C LEU A 23 10.39 -12.62 10.15
N ASN A 24 9.26 -12.58 10.85
CA ASN A 24 9.12 -11.97 12.17
C ASN A 24 10.11 -12.56 13.19
N ASN A 25 10.42 -13.86 13.09
CA ASN A 25 11.41 -14.51 13.93
C ASN A 25 12.83 -13.98 13.72
N TYR A 26 13.12 -13.20 12.67
CA TYR A 26 14.44 -12.59 12.50
C TYR A 26 14.77 -11.61 13.63
N TYR A 27 13.76 -11.05 14.31
CA TYR A 27 13.97 -10.21 15.49
C TYR A 27 14.62 -10.93 16.66
N THR A 28 14.59 -12.27 16.72
CA THR A 28 15.29 -13.02 17.78
C THR A 28 16.82 -12.89 17.69
N LEU A 29 17.35 -12.43 16.54
CA LEU A 29 18.76 -12.07 16.38
C LEU A 29 19.22 -11.00 17.39
N LEU A 30 18.31 -10.17 17.90
CA LEU A 30 18.62 -9.14 18.90
C LEU A 30 18.89 -9.73 20.30
N GLU A 31 18.38 -10.93 20.57
CA GLU A 31 18.42 -11.58 21.90
C GLU A 31 19.27 -12.86 21.92
N GLY A 32 19.72 -13.34 20.75
CA GLY A 32 20.49 -14.57 20.61
C GLY A 32 20.90 -14.86 19.17
N GLU A 33 21.19 -16.13 18.88
CA GLU A 33 21.61 -16.54 17.54
C GLU A 33 20.41 -16.87 16.64
N HIS A 34 20.38 -16.23 15.46
CA HIS A 34 19.49 -16.63 14.37
C HIS A 34 20.29 -16.69 13.06
N PRO A 35 20.85 -17.86 12.66
CA PRO A 35 21.83 -17.96 11.57
C PRO A 35 21.38 -17.35 10.23
N LYS A 36 20.12 -17.57 9.82
CA LYS A 36 19.59 -17.01 8.57
C LYS A 36 19.50 -15.48 8.61
N ALA A 37 18.79 -14.94 9.61
CA ALA A 37 18.70 -13.50 9.87
C ALA A 37 20.08 -12.84 9.95
N LYS A 38 21.05 -13.46 10.64
CA LYS A 38 22.42 -12.95 10.75
C LYS A 38 23.05 -12.75 9.37
N ILE A 39 23.00 -13.77 8.51
CA ILE A 39 23.55 -13.68 7.15
C ILE A 39 22.86 -12.56 6.35
N VAL A 40 21.54 -12.47 6.42
CA VAL A 40 20.78 -11.45 5.68
C VAL A 40 21.13 -10.04 6.17
N VAL A 41 21.18 -9.83 7.49
CA VAL A 41 21.54 -8.53 8.10
C VAL A 41 22.99 -8.16 7.82
N GLU A 42 23.94 -9.09 7.96
CA GLU A 42 25.35 -8.82 7.67
C GLU A 42 25.56 -8.48 6.20
N ASN A 43 24.91 -9.19 5.27
CA ASN A 43 24.96 -8.86 3.85
C ASN A 43 24.36 -7.48 3.56
N PHE A 44 23.23 -7.15 4.18
CA PHE A 44 22.59 -5.83 4.06
C PHE A 44 23.50 -4.71 4.57
N LEU A 45 24.07 -4.86 5.76
CA LEU A 45 24.97 -3.88 6.35
C LEU A 45 26.28 -3.74 5.57
N ASN A 46 26.85 -4.84 5.10
CA ASN A 46 28.05 -4.82 4.25
C ASN A 46 27.79 -4.08 2.94
N LEU A 47 26.62 -4.30 2.32
CA LEU A 47 26.23 -3.60 1.09
C LEU A 47 26.08 -2.09 1.32
N LEU A 48 25.59 -1.69 2.50
CA LEU A 48 25.49 -0.29 2.90
C LEU A 48 26.78 0.28 3.50
N GLU A 49 27.83 -0.52 3.66
CA GLU A 49 29.09 -0.14 4.32
C GLU A 49 28.88 0.39 5.75
N LEU A 50 27.89 -0.17 6.45
CA LEU A 50 27.56 0.21 7.83
C LEU A 50 28.20 -0.74 8.85
N PRO A 51 28.61 -0.24 10.03
CA PRO A 51 29.15 -1.09 11.09
C PRO A 51 28.10 -2.08 11.60
N ILE A 52 28.52 -3.26 12.03
CA ILE A 52 27.63 -4.26 12.64
C ILE A 52 27.58 -4.01 14.16
N ASN A 53 26.46 -3.45 14.63
CA ASN A 53 26.19 -3.21 16.05
C ASN A 53 24.68 -3.35 16.33
N SER A 54 24.24 -3.12 17.58
CA SER A 54 22.84 -3.27 17.97
C SER A 54 21.90 -2.30 17.22
N ASP A 55 22.32 -1.05 17.02
CA ASP A 55 21.50 -0.01 16.39
C ASP A 55 21.32 -0.31 14.90
N THR A 56 22.41 -0.62 14.21
CA THR A 56 22.42 -0.94 12.78
C THR A 56 21.73 -2.29 12.50
N THR A 57 21.85 -3.26 13.41
CA THR A 57 21.09 -4.53 13.35
C THR A 57 19.59 -4.28 13.50
N MET A 58 19.17 -3.47 14.47
CA MET A 58 17.74 -3.14 14.65
C MET A 58 17.18 -2.36 13.47
N ALA A 59 17.93 -1.39 12.92
CA ALA A 59 17.55 -0.65 11.73
C ALA A 59 17.41 -1.56 10.50
N SER A 60 18.35 -2.50 10.31
CA SER A 60 18.30 -3.50 9.23
C SER A 60 17.09 -4.41 9.36
N LEU A 61 16.82 -4.94 10.56
CA LEU A 61 15.64 -5.76 10.82
C LEU A 61 14.35 -4.99 10.57
N THR A 62 14.30 -3.71 10.97
CA THR A 62 13.14 -2.84 10.70
C THR A 62 12.92 -2.66 9.20
N ARG A 63 13.99 -2.39 8.44
CA ARG A 63 13.95 -2.21 6.98
C ARG A 63 13.57 -3.48 6.24
N ILE A 64 14.09 -4.63 6.67
CA ILE A 64 13.87 -5.93 6.01
C ILE A 64 12.52 -6.53 6.40
N VAL A 65 12.17 -6.56 7.69
CA VAL A 65 10.98 -7.27 8.20
C VAL A 65 9.72 -6.41 8.12
N ASN A 66 9.84 -5.09 8.33
CA ASN A 66 8.69 -4.19 8.35
C ASN A 66 8.68 -3.19 7.21
N LEU A 67 9.65 -3.29 6.31
CA LEU A 67 9.74 -2.47 5.10
C LEU A 67 9.98 -0.98 5.37
N ARG A 68 10.14 -0.55 6.64
CA ARG A 68 10.27 0.86 6.98
C ARG A 68 11.73 1.33 7.00
N GLU A 69 11.95 2.53 6.48
CA GLU A 69 13.28 3.13 6.36
C GLU A 69 13.64 4.12 7.47
N ASP A 70 12.70 4.49 8.34
CA ASP A 70 12.87 5.52 9.38
C ASP A 70 14.06 5.25 10.29
N ALA A 71 14.22 4.01 10.76
CA ALA A 71 15.33 3.61 11.62
C ALA A 71 16.67 3.59 10.87
N LEU A 72 16.65 3.26 9.58
CA LEU A 72 17.86 3.24 8.75
C LEU A 72 18.36 4.66 8.50
N GLU A 73 17.46 5.57 8.16
CA GLU A 73 17.81 6.98 7.94
C GLU A 73 18.45 7.61 9.18
N GLN A 74 17.90 7.36 10.37
CA GLN A 74 18.48 7.84 11.64
C GLN A 74 19.90 7.31 11.88
N VAL A 75 20.15 6.04 11.54
CA VAL A 75 21.48 5.45 11.64
C VAL A 75 22.45 6.10 10.65
N LEU A 76 22.03 6.29 9.40
CA LEU A 76 22.86 6.95 8.38
C LEU A 76 23.20 8.40 8.79
N GLN A 77 22.24 9.14 9.34
CA GLN A 77 22.47 10.49 9.89
C GLN A 77 23.46 10.48 11.06
N LYS A 78 23.36 9.49 11.96
CA LYS A 78 24.25 9.35 13.13
C LYS A 78 25.70 9.04 12.73
N GLU A 79 25.88 8.30 11.64
CA GLU A 79 27.21 8.05 11.05
C GLU A 79 27.78 9.27 10.29
N GLY A 80 27.03 10.37 10.21
CA GLY A 80 27.50 11.65 9.67
C GLY A 80 27.51 11.73 8.14
N LEU A 81 26.73 10.87 7.47
CA LEU A 81 26.59 10.88 6.01
C LEU A 81 25.88 12.16 5.54
N SER A 82 26.29 12.67 4.39
CA SER A 82 25.59 13.74 3.69
C SER A 82 24.24 13.28 3.15
N GLU A 83 23.37 14.24 2.81
CA GLU A 83 22.05 13.95 2.25
C GLU A 83 22.12 13.10 0.97
N ASP A 84 23.06 13.39 0.06
CA ASP A 84 23.24 12.62 -1.18
C ASP A 84 23.72 11.18 -0.91
N GLU A 85 24.58 10.99 0.09
CA GLU A 85 25.01 9.66 0.53
C GLU A 85 23.85 8.89 1.16
N ILE A 86 23.02 9.56 1.99
CA ILE A 86 21.82 8.97 2.57
C ILE A 86 20.86 8.52 1.48
N ILE A 87 20.58 9.37 0.48
CA ILE A 87 19.72 9.04 -0.66
C ILE A 87 20.25 7.82 -1.40
N ALA A 88 21.55 7.79 -1.72
CA ALA A 88 22.16 6.66 -2.40
C ALA A 88 22.06 5.36 -1.59
N LYS A 89 22.30 5.42 -0.28
CA LYS A 89 22.20 4.24 0.63
C LYS A 89 20.74 3.78 0.80
N LYS A 90 19.78 4.70 0.85
CA LYS A 90 18.34 4.37 0.88
C LYS A 90 17.90 3.65 -0.40
N GLU A 91 18.38 4.10 -1.56
CA GLU A 91 18.10 3.39 -2.84
C GLU A 91 18.69 1.99 -2.84
N ILE A 92 19.94 1.81 -2.38
CA ILE A 92 20.56 0.48 -2.24
C ILE A 92 19.73 -0.40 -1.29
N ALA A 93 19.25 0.16 -0.18
CA ALA A 93 18.40 -0.55 0.76
C ALA A 93 17.04 -0.95 0.15
N TYR A 94 16.42 -0.05 -0.62
CA TYR A 94 15.20 -0.33 -1.37
C TYR A 94 15.41 -1.47 -2.37
N GLN A 95 16.48 -1.44 -3.17
CA GLN A 95 16.81 -2.52 -4.12
C GLN A 95 16.99 -3.87 -3.43
N PHE A 96 17.69 -3.90 -2.30
CA PHE A 96 17.90 -5.12 -1.52
C PHE A 96 16.56 -5.71 -1.07
N VAL A 97 15.71 -4.90 -0.46
CA VAL A 97 14.41 -5.33 0.04
C VAL A 97 13.49 -5.75 -1.10
N LYS A 98 13.36 -4.92 -2.15
CA LYS A 98 12.59 -5.24 -3.36
C LYS A 98 12.96 -6.63 -3.88
N ASN A 99 14.25 -6.88 -4.15
CA ASN A 99 14.69 -8.15 -4.73
C ASN A 99 14.40 -9.34 -3.80
N MET A 100 14.60 -9.17 -2.49
CA MET A 100 14.28 -10.20 -1.50
C MET A 100 12.78 -10.56 -1.51
N TYR A 101 11.90 -9.56 -1.57
CA TYR A 101 10.45 -9.81 -1.54
C TYR A 101 9.89 -10.25 -2.88
N LEU A 102 10.39 -9.75 -4.01
CA LEU A 102 10.02 -10.26 -5.33
C LEU A 102 10.28 -11.77 -5.44
N GLN A 103 11.45 -12.22 -4.99
CA GLN A 103 11.77 -13.65 -4.97
C GLN A 103 10.82 -14.44 -4.04
N ARG A 104 10.42 -13.86 -2.91
CA ARG A 104 9.43 -14.48 -2.01
C ARG A 104 8.05 -14.56 -2.63
N HIS A 105 7.63 -13.52 -3.36
CA HIS A 105 6.39 -13.50 -4.13
C HIS A 105 6.40 -14.59 -5.19
N GLU A 106 7.43 -14.66 -6.04
CA GLU A 106 7.57 -15.69 -7.07
C GLU A 106 7.45 -17.11 -6.50
N TYR A 107 8.17 -17.43 -5.43
CA TYR A 107 8.06 -18.74 -4.77
C TYR A 107 6.68 -19.00 -4.18
N PHE A 108 5.99 -17.97 -3.70
CA PHE A 108 4.64 -18.12 -3.15
C PHE A 108 3.61 -18.41 -4.24
N ILE A 109 3.73 -17.73 -5.38
CA ILE A 109 2.89 -17.92 -6.55
C ILE A 109 3.08 -19.33 -7.12
N ALA A 110 4.33 -19.76 -7.30
CA ALA A 110 4.65 -21.12 -7.74
C ALA A 110 4.09 -22.19 -6.78
N TRP A 111 4.13 -21.93 -5.48
CA TRP A 111 3.53 -22.84 -4.50
C TRP A 111 2.01 -22.95 -4.64
N ILE A 112 1.29 -21.84 -4.88
CA ILE A 112 -0.17 -21.85 -5.13
C ILE A 112 -0.51 -22.72 -6.34
N GLU A 113 0.28 -22.61 -7.41
CA GLU A 113 0.12 -23.40 -8.63
C GLU A 113 0.38 -24.90 -8.37
N ILE A 114 1.50 -25.24 -7.73
CA ILE A 114 1.89 -26.63 -7.42
C ILE A 114 0.84 -27.33 -6.54
N GLU A 115 0.30 -26.62 -5.56
CA GLU A 115 -0.76 -27.13 -4.67
C GLU A 115 -2.15 -27.12 -5.33
N ASN A 116 -2.26 -26.65 -6.58
CA ASN A 116 -3.50 -26.57 -7.36
C ASN A 116 -4.62 -25.82 -6.61
N LEU A 117 -4.23 -24.70 -5.99
CA LEU A 117 -5.12 -23.81 -5.26
C LEU A 117 -5.70 -22.75 -6.19
N LEU A 118 -6.96 -22.35 -5.94
CA LEU A 118 -7.74 -21.43 -6.79
C LEU A 118 -8.14 -22.07 -8.15
N THR A 119 -8.89 -21.34 -8.96
CA THR A 119 -9.24 -21.75 -10.33
C THR A 119 -8.24 -21.13 -11.31
N PRO A 120 -8.14 -21.65 -12.55
CA PRO A 120 -7.26 -21.08 -13.58
C PRO A 120 -7.40 -19.56 -13.75
N PHE A 121 -8.63 -19.03 -13.77
CA PHE A 121 -8.87 -17.58 -13.79
C PHE A 121 -8.18 -16.81 -12.66
N TYR A 122 -8.25 -17.31 -11.42
CA TYR A 122 -7.67 -16.61 -10.27
C TYR A 122 -6.16 -16.84 -10.12
N GLN A 123 -5.63 -17.93 -10.68
CA GLN A 123 -4.18 -18.10 -10.83
C GLN A 123 -3.64 -17.11 -11.87
N ALA A 124 -4.30 -16.99 -13.03
CA ALA A 124 -3.96 -16.01 -14.06
C ALA A 124 -4.07 -14.56 -13.56
N LEU A 125 -5.09 -14.24 -12.75
CA LEU A 125 -5.19 -12.95 -12.08
C LEU A 125 -3.99 -12.67 -11.19
N LEU A 126 -3.60 -13.64 -10.37
CA LEU A 126 -2.52 -13.49 -9.41
C LEU A 126 -1.15 -13.35 -10.11
N GLU A 127 -0.92 -14.09 -11.20
CA GLU A 127 0.26 -13.94 -12.06
C GLU A 127 0.28 -12.59 -12.78
N GLY A 128 -0.85 -12.18 -13.38
CA GLY A 128 -0.96 -10.88 -14.05
C GLY A 128 -0.71 -9.71 -13.10
N VAL A 129 -1.27 -9.76 -11.89
CA VAL A 129 -1.04 -8.75 -10.85
C VAL A 129 0.43 -8.75 -10.40
N HIS A 130 1.07 -9.90 -10.30
CA HIS A 130 2.50 -9.99 -10.00
C HIS A 130 3.36 -9.32 -11.07
N ASN A 131 3.13 -9.64 -12.35
CA ASN A 131 3.91 -9.11 -13.46
C ASN A 131 3.78 -7.59 -13.58
N ILE A 132 2.57 -7.06 -13.39
CA ILE A 132 2.32 -5.60 -13.30
C ILE A 132 3.13 -5.01 -12.14
N GLY A 133 3.10 -5.66 -10.98
CA GLY A 133 3.84 -5.26 -9.79
C GLY A 133 5.35 -5.22 -9.99
N GLU A 134 5.93 -6.20 -10.69
CA GLU A 134 7.36 -6.19 -11.03
C GLU A 134 7.73 -4.99 -11.90
N SER A 135 6.92 -4.69 -12.91
CA SER A 135 7.10 -3.54 -13.79
C SER A 135 7.06 -2.22 -13.01
N LEU A 136 6.06 -2.03 -12.15
CA LEU A 136 5.96 -0.86 -11.27
C LEU A 136 7.17 -0.76 -10.31
N SER A 137 7.66 -1.89 -9.81
CA SER A 137 8.81 -1.94 -8.89
C SER A 137 10.13 -1.58 -9.57
N LYS A 138 10.27 -1.86 -10.88
CA LYS A 138 11.40 -1.38 -11.69
C LYS A 138 11.32 0.14 -11.88
N TRP A 139 10.13 0.64 -12.19
CA TRP A 139 9.89 2.06 -12.43
C TRP A 139 10.05 2.93 -11.16
N GLN A 140 9.69 2.42 -9.99
CA GLN A 140 9.70 3.17 -8.73
C GLN A 140 11.03 3.87 -8.42
N SER A 141 12.17 3.25 -8.72
CA SER A 141 13.48 3.88 -8.50
C SER A 141 13.67 5.13 -9.35
N THR A 142 13.32 5.06 -10.64
CA THR A 142 13.38 6.23 -11.54
C THR A 142 12.37 7.30 -11.11
N TRP A 143 11.19 6.88 -10.65
CA TRP A 143 10.17 7.79 -10.12
C TRP A 143 10.67 8.56 -8.90
N THR A 144 11.18 7.85 -7.89
CA THR A 144 11.72 8.46 -6.66
C THR A 144 12.92 9.35 -6.96
N ALA A 145 13.84 8.91 -7.82
CA ALA A 145 15.00 9.71 -8.21
C ALA A 145 14.60 11.03 -8.90
N LYS A 146 13.61 10.99 -9.80
CA LYS A 146 13.19 12.16 -10.58
C LYS A 146 12.36 13.15 -9.75
N ILE A 147 11.39 12.65 -8.99
CA ILE A 147 10.42 13.50 -8.29
C ILE A 147 10.92 13.87 -6.89
N ILE A 148 11.15 12.87 -6.05
CA ILE A 148 11.46 13.07 -4.63
C ILE A 148 12.88 13.62 -4.46
N ASN A 149 13.87 12.96 -5.07
CA ASN A 149 15.27 13.32 -4.91
C ASN A 149 15.78 14.32 -5.97
N GLY A 150 14.93 14.68 -6.94
CA GLY A 150 15.22 15.63 -8.01
C GLY A 150 14.39 16.89 -7.86
N ILE A 151 13.21 16.89 -8.47
CA ILE A 151 12.33 18.07 -8.58
C ILE A 151 12.05 18.73 -7.23
N ASN A 152 11.77 17.96 -6.17
CA ASN A 152 11.48 18.56 -4.86
C ASN A 152 12.69 19.30 -4.30
N ARG A 153 13.90 18.75 -4.47
CA ARG A 153 15.14 19.39 -4.02
C ARG A 153 15.49 20.60 -4.89
N ASP A 154 15.32 20.50 -6.20
CA ASP A 154 15.54 21.61 -7.14
C ASP A 154 14.63 22.81 -6.81
N LEU A 155 13.33 22.55 -6.59
CA LEU A 155 12.38 23.58 -6.21
C LEU A 155 12.76 24.24 -4.87
N LEU A 156 13.13 23.44 -3.87
CA LEU A 156 13.59 23.98 -2.59
C LEU A 156 14.83 24.86 -2.76
N GLN A 157 15.79 24.44 -3.57
CA GLN A 157 17.01 25.20 -3.83
C GLN A 157 16.72 26.50 -4.56
N GLU A 158 15.92 26.47 -5.63
CA GLU A 158 15.58 27.64 -6.45
C GLU A 158 14.83 28.72 -5.67
N TYR A 159 14.02 28.31 -4.70
CA TYR A 159 13.23 29.19 -3.87
C TYR A 159 13.84 29.44 -2.47
N ASN A 160 15.09 29.04 -2.25
CA ASN A 160 15.78 29.17 -0.95
C ASN A 160 14.97 28.62 0.25
N GLY A 161 14.23 27.54 0.02
CA GLY A 161 13.35 26.91 1.01
C GLY A 161 12.01 27.61 1.24
N ASP A 162 11.63 28.62 0.44
CA ASP A 162 10.32 29.26 0.56
C ASP A 162 9.22 28.42 -0.12
N GLU A 163 8.69 27.45 0.64
CA GLU A 163 7.60 26.58 0.20
C GLU A 163 6.35 27.35 -0.25
N LYS A 164 6.03 28.49 0.38
CA LYS A 164 4.85 29.28 0.00
C LYS A 164 5.03 29.91 -1.37
N ALA A 165 6.24 30.36 -1.69
CA ALA A 165 6.56 30.87 -3.02
C ALA A 165 6.47 29.76 -4.08
N ILE A 166 6.94 28.55 -3.77
CA ILE A 166 6.81 27.37 -4.64
C ILE A 166 5.33 27.08 -4.94
N PHE A 167 4.49 26.92 -3.90
CA PHE A 167 3.05 26.66 -4.10
C PHE A 167 2.36 27.75 -4.92
N LYS A 168 2.71 29.03 -4.68
CA LYS A 168 2.17 30.15 -5.44
C LYS A 168 2.59 30.11 -6.90
N MET A 169 3.85 29.74 -7.21
CA MET A 169 4.32 29.53 -8.57
C MET A 169 3.54 28.41 -9.26
N LEU A 170 3.42 27.25 -8.61
CA LEU A 170 2.71 26.09 -9.17
C LEU A 170 1.25 26.42 -9.53
N GLN A 171 0.57 27.20 -8.68
CA GLN A 171 -0.79 27.67 -8.93
C GLN A 171 -0.87 28.69 -10.07
N ASN A 172 -0.02 29.73 -10.04
CA ASN A 172 -0.06 30.81 -11.03
C ASN A 172 0.30 30.35 -12.43
N GLU A 173 1.22 29.39 -12.54
CA GLU A 173 1.68 28.83 -13.82
C GLU A 173 0.81 27.66 -14.29
N GLY A 174 -0.18 27.23 -13.51
CA GLY A 174 -1.09 26.15 -13.88
C GLY A 174 -0.41 24.78 -13.98
N LEU A 175 0.52 24.51 -13.05
CA LEU A 175 1.36 23.31 -13.02
C LEU A 175 0.78 22.17 -12.17
N LEU A 176 -0.40 22.38 -11.59
CA LEU A 176 -1.17 21.37 -10.87
C LEU A 176 -2.16 20.68 -11.82
N ASP A 177 -2.40 19.39 -11.58
CA ASP A 177 -3.39 18.64 -12.36
C ASP A 177 -4.82 19.10 -11.99
N LEU A 178 -5.74 18.96 -12.95
CA LEU A 178 -7.12 19.41 -12.79
C LEU A 178 -8.07 18.21 -12.67
N ASP A 179 -9.06 18.34 -11.79
CA ASP A 179 -10.18 17.42 -11.69
C ASP A 179 -11.09 17.49 -12.94
N PRO A 180 -12.04 16.56 -13.12
CA PRO A 180 -12.97 16.59 -14.25
C PRO A 180 -13.85 17.84 -14.34
N ASN A 181 -13.98 18.61 -13.25
CA ASN A 181 -14.75 19.85 -13.19
C ASN A 181 -13.89 21.09 -13.51
N GLY A 182 -12.58 20.91 -13.71
CA GLY A 182 -11.62 21.98 -13.98
C GLY A 182 -11.05 22.67 -12.75
N ASN A 183 -11.31 22.15 -11.54
CA ASN A 183 -10.66 22.62 -10.31
C ASN A 183 -9.28 21.99 -10.15
N VAL A 184 -8.42 22.62 -9.36
CA VAL A 184 -7.14 22.02 -8.95
C VAL A 184 -7.42 20.73 -8.18
N GLY A 185 -6.86 19.62 -8.66
CA GLY A 185 -6.96 18.32 -8.01
C GLY A 185 -6.15 18.25 -6.72
N ASP A 186 -6.49 17.30 -5.87
CA ASP A 186 -5.78 16.96 -4.63
C ASP A 186 -4.53 16.09 -4.86
N ARG A 187 -4.39 15.54 -6.07
CA ARG A 187 -3.35 14.61 -6.50
C ARG A 187 -2.89 14.90 -7.92
N CYS A 188 -1.70 14.44 -8.32
CA CYS A 188 -1.27 14.51 -9.71
C CYS A 188 -0.70 13.19 -10.24
N TYR A 189 -0.86 12.97 -11.55
CA TYR A 189 -0.33 11.80 -12.28
C TYR A 189 0.68 12.24 -13.35
N SER A 190 1.38 13.33 -13.04
CA SER A 190 2.25 14.07 -13.93
C SER A 190 3.50 14.52 -13.18
N VAL A 191 4.55 14.86 -13.92
CA VAL A 191 5.86 15.31 -13.43
C VAL A 191 6.14 16.70 -13.97
N LEU A 192 6.88 17.51 -13.21
CA LEU A 192 7.43 18.76 -13.73
C LEU A 192 8.66 18.49 -14.59
N GLU A 193 8.75 19.20 -15.70
CA GLU A 193 9.94 19.21 -16.54
C GLU A 193 10.26 20.64 -16.95
N LYS A 194 11.54 20.98 -17.04
CA LYS A 194 11.96 22.27 -17.58
C LYS A 194 12.03 22.22 -19.09
N ASP A 195 11.51 23.25 -19.75
CA ASP A 195 11.71 23.47 -21.17
C ASP A 195 13.13 24.02 -21.47
N GLU A 196 13.42 24.27 -22.75
CA GLU A 196 14.71 24.83 -23.19
C GLU A 196 15.02 26.21 -22.60
N ASN A 197 13.99 26.93 -22.12
CA ASN A 197 14.12 28.25 -21.50
C ASN A 197 14.19 28.17 -19.96
N GLY A 198 14.16 26.96 -19.38
CA GLY A 198 14.16 26.73 -17.95
C GLY A 198 12.81 26.92 -17.26
N GLN A 199 11.72 27.09 -18.01
CA GLN A 199 10.36 27.19 -17.47
C GLN A 199 9.77 25.81 -17.21
N TYR A 200 9.06 25.66 -16.09
CA TYR A 200 8.42 24.39 -15.76
C TYR A 200 7.18 24.15 -16.63
N ARG A 201 6.97 22.89 -17.00
CA ARG A 201 5.74 22.36 -17.58
C ARG A 201 5.34 21.07 -16.88
N SER A 202 4.04 20.83 -16.77
CA SER A 202 3.51 19.53 -16.34
C SER A 202 3.46 18.58 -17.55
N ILE A 203 4.06 17.40 -17.41
CA ILE A 203 4.02 16.31 -18.40
C ILE A 203 3.51 15.03 -17.72
N SER A 204 2.71 14.22 -18.42
CA SER A 204 2.18 12.99 -17.82
C SER A 204 3.29 11.97 -17.51
N TYR A 205 3.01 11.03 -16.63
CA TYR A 205 3.92 9.89 -16.39
C TYR A 205 4.28 9.14 -17.67
N CYS A 206 3.31 8.93 -18.57
CA CYS A 206 3.55 8.31 -19.88
C CYS A 206 4.63 9.01 -20.71
N ASN A 207 4.71 10.34 -20.62
CA ASN A 207 5.72 11.11 -21.35
C ASN A 207 7.03 11.20 -20.57
N ALA A 208 6.96 11.32 -19.24
CA ALA A 208 8.12 11.49 -18.36
C ALA A 208 8.95 10.22 -18.17
N PHE A 209 8.33 9.04 -18.32
CA PHE A 209 8.88 7.70 -18.09
C PHE A 209 8.44 6.76 -19.22
N ARG A 210 8.80 7.14 -20.46
CA ARG A 210 8.23 6.54 -21.67
C ARG A 210 8.49 5.04 -21.76
N ASP A 211 9.71 4.61 -21.45
CA ASP A 211 10.10 3.21 -21.59
C ASP A 211 9.42 2.36 -20.51
N GLU A 212 9.41 2.83 -19.26
CA GLU A 212 8.75 2.16 -18.15
C GLU A 212 7.24 2.04 -18.35
N VAL A 213 6.57 3.12 -18.79
CA VAL A 213 5.13 3.10 -19.04
C VAL A 213 4.79 2.24 -20.26
N CYS A 214 5.63 2.22 -21.29
CA CYS A 214 5.42 1.36 -22.45
C CYS A 214 5.50 -0.13 -22.08
N GLU A 215 6.50 -0.52 -21.27
CA GLU A 215 6.61 -1.88 -20.73
C GLU A 215 5.38 -2.24 -19.89
N LEU A 216 4.99 -1.36 -18.96
CA LEU A 216 3.83 -1.56 -18.09
C LEU A 216 2.52 -1.74 -18.88
N VAL A 217 2.27 -0.90 -19.89
CA VAL A 217 1.08 -0.98 -20.74
C VAL A 217 1.01 -2.31 -21.48
N SER A 218 2.14 -2.82 -21.97
CA SER A 218 2.23 -4.14 -22.60
C SER A 218 1.88 -5.25 -21.60
N ILE A 219 2.43 -5.19 -20.39
CA ILE A 219 2.18 -6.21 -19.34
C ILE A 219 0.71 -6.21 -18.90
N ILE A 220 0.08 -5.04 -18.81
CA ILE A 220 -1.37 -4.95 -18.52
C ILE A 220 -2.19 -5.56 -19.66
N GLU A 221 -1.78 -5.38 -20.92
CA GLU A 221 -2.41 -6.00 -22.07
C GLU A 221 -2.31 -7.53 -22.03
N ASP A 222 -1.13 -8.07 -21.75
CA ASP A 222 -0.93 -9.52 -21.57
C ASP A 222 -1.82 -10.08 -20.44
N CYS A 223 -1.96 -9.35 -19.33
CA CYS A 223 -2.87 -9.72 -18.23
C CYS A 223 -4.34 -9.76 -18.69
N ILE A 224 -4.79 -8.76 -19.46
CA ILE A 224 -6.14 -8.73 -20.02
C ILE A 224 -6.38 -9.92 -20.96
N GLU A 225 -5.41 -10.25 -21.81
CA GLU A 225 -5.50 -11.38 -22.74
C GLU A 225 -5.58 -12.72 -22.00
N ALA A 226 -4.73 -12.93 -20.99
CA ALA A 226 -4.75 -14.13 -20.15
C ALA A 226 -6.11 -14.31 -19.45
N LEU A 227 -6.63 -13.26 -18.82
CA LEU A 227 -7.95 -13.31 -18.18
C LEU A 227 -9.09 -13.53 -19.18
N SER A 228 -8.95 -13.04 -20.41
CA SER A 228 -9.94 -13.17 -21.48
C SER A 228 -10.10 -14.61 -21.98
N ILE A 229 -9.09 -15.47 -21.83
CA ILE A 229 -9.15 -16.88 -22.22
C ILE A 229 -9.83 -17.72 -21.12
N GLU A 230 -9.63 -17.35 -19.87
CA GLU A 230 -10.12 -18.09 -18.71
C GLU A 230 -11.61 -17.86 -18.39
N ARG A 231 -12.20 -18.73 -17.57
CA ARG A 231 -13.59 -18.58 -17.07
C ARG A 231 -13.61 -18.31 -15.57
N ASP A 232 -14.36 -17.29 -15.16
CA ASP A 232 -14.70 -17.09 -13.76
C ASP A 232 -16.07 -17.70 -13.43
N ASP A 233 -16.07 -19.01 -13.18
CA ASP A 233 -17.28 -19.73 -12.75
C ASP A 233 -17.53 -19.63 -11.22
N VAL A 234 -16.71 -18.86 -10.48
CA VAL A 234 -16.79 -18.77 -9.01
C VAL A 234 -17.59 -17.54 -8.59
N PHE A 235 -17.27 -16.37 -9.15
CA PHE A 235 -17.92 -15.10 -8.82
C PHE A 235 -18.59 -14.43 -10.03
N ASN A 236 -18.32 -14.90 -11.25
CA ASN A 236 -18.81 -14.32 -12.50
C ASN A 236 -18.49 -12.82 -12.63
N GLN A 237 -17.28 -12.42 -12.21
CA GLN A 237 -16.80 -11.03 -12.26
C GLN A 237 -15.63 -10.82 -13.22
N LYS A 238 -15.47 -11.71 -14.20
CA LYS A 238 -14.42 -11.63 -15.22
C LYS A 238 -14.44 -10.29 -15.96
N ASP A 239 -15.63 -9.83 -16.36
CA ASP A 239 -15.77 -8.61 -17.15
C ASP A 239 -15.44 -7.37 -16.31
N GLU A 240 -15.75 -7.38 -15.01
CA GLU A 240 -15.37 -6.34 -14.05
C GLU A 240 -13.84 -6.27 -13.88
N TRP A 241 -13.18 -7.42 -13.74
CA TRP A 241 -11.71 -7.51 -13.68
C TRP A 241 -11.06 -6.98 -14.96
N ILE A 242 -11.53 -7.43 -16.13
CA ILE A 242 -11.01 -6.95 -17.43
C ILE A 242 -11.26 -5.45 -17.59
N SER A 243 -12.45 -4.96 -17.22
CA SER A 243 -12.78 -3.53 -17.30
C SER A 243 -11.87 -2.69 -16.44
N TYR A 244 -11.52 -3.18 -15.25
CA TYR A 244 -10.56 -2.54 -14.36
C TYR A 244 -9.16 -2.44 -14.99
N PHE A 245 -8.61 -3.54 -15.50
CA PHE A 245 -7.29 -3.51 -16.14
C PHE A 245 -7.28 -2.68 -17.44
N VAL A 246 -8.37 -2.66 -18.21
CA VAL A 246 -8.51 -1.78 -19.38
C VAL A 246 -8.50 -0.30 -18.97
N ALA A 247 -9.23 0.06 -17.90
CA ALA A 247 -9.21 1.41 -17.36
C ALA A 247 -7.80 1.80 -16.88
N LEU A 248 -7.13 0.89 -16.19
CA LEU A 248 -5.77 1.08 -15.69
C LEU A 248 -4.78 1.31 -16.84
N LYS A 249 -4.84 0.48 -17.89
CA LYS A 249 -4.03 0.64 -19.12
C LYS A 249 -4.22 2.04 -19.72
N LYS A 250 -5.47 2.48 -19.83
CA LYS A 250 -5.80 3.80 -20.39
C LYS A 250 -5.28 4.95 -19.51
N ALA A 251 -5.38 4.82 -18.19
CA ALA A 251 -4.89 5.84 -17.26
C ALA A 251 -3.36 5.99 -17.34
N PHE A 252 -2.62 4.87 -17.32
CA PHE A 252 -1.16 4.90 -17.47
C PHE A 252 -0.71 5.43 -18.84
N ALA A 253 -1.38 5.04 -19.93
CA ALA A 253 -1.08 5.52 -21.28
C ALA A 253 -1.53 6.99 -21.54
N GLY A 254 -2.10 7.67 -20.54
CA GLY A 254 -2.58 9.05 -20.67
C GLY A 254 -1.43 10.03 -20.91
N THR A 255 -1.54 10.86 -21.95
CA THR A 255 -0.51 11.84 -22.34
C THR A 255 -0.86 13.29 -21.97
N GLU A 256 -2.12 13.55 -21.61
CA GLU A 256 -2.64 14.90 -21.33
C GLU A 256 -2.88 15.07 -19.81
N PRO A 257 -2.01 15.79 -19.05
CA PRO A 257 -2.12 15.94 -17.59
C PRO A 257 -3.52 16.33 -17.09
N LYS A 258 -4.16 17.28 -17.78
CA LYS A 258 -5.50 17.80 -17.45
C LYS A 258 -6.64 16.78 -17.55
N LYS A 259 -6.38 15.59 -18.11
CA LYS A 259 -7.37 14.50 -18.21
C LYS A 259 -7.06 13.33 -17.28
N LEU A 260 -5.89 13.30 -16.67
CA LEU A 260 -5.40 12.11 -15.96
C LEU A 260 -6.25 11.80 -14.73
N ILE A 261 -6.61 12.80 -13.91
CA ILE A 261 -7.50 12.60 -12.75
C ILE A 261 -8.82 11.96 -13.19
N GLY A 262 -9.40 12.43 -14.31
CA GLY A 262 -10.60 11.81 -14.86
C GLY A 262 -10.41 10.36 -15.35
N TYR A 263 -9.24 10.00 -15.86
CA TYR A 263 -8.94 8.61 -16.21
C TYR A 263 -8.79 7.73 -14.97
N TRP A 264 -8.11 8.20 -13.92
CA TRP A 264 -7.97 7.48 -12.66
C TRP A 264 -9.29 7.35 -11.90
N ALA A 265 -10.16 8.36 -11.94
CA ALA A 265 -11.53 8.23 -11.44
C ALA A 265 -12.33 7.12 -12.15
N ASN A 266 -12.02 6.81 -13.42
CA ASN A 266 -12.63 5.66 -14.11
C ASN A 266 -12.01 4.33 -13.69
N VAL A 267 -10.73 4.32 -13.30
CA VAL A 267 -10.08 3.16 -12.66
C VAL A 267 -10.80 2.85 -11.36
N ASP A 268 -11.01 3.85 -10.50
CA ASP A 268 -11.74 3.70 -9.23
C ASP A 268 -13.15 3.16 -9.45
N ARG A 269 -13.91 3.73 -10.39
CA ARG A 269 -15.27 3.27 -10.72
C ARG A 269 -15.30 1.82 -11.20
N ALA A 270 -14.33 1.41 -12.00
CA ALA A 270 -14.22 0.02 -12.47
C ALA A 270 -13.84 -0.91 -11.31
N TRP A 271 -12.87 -0.50 -10.49
CA TRP A 271 -12.41 -1.24 -9.33
C TRP A 271 -13.51 -1.44 -8.29
N MET A 272 -14.32 -0.42 -8.01
CA MET A 272 -15.42 -0.49 -7.04
C MET A 272 -16.46 -1.57 -7.35
N LYS A 273 -16.58 -1.98 -8.62
CA LYS A 273 -17.47 -3.07 -9.04
C LYS A 273 -16.94 -4.47 -8.68
N ILE A 274 -15.63 -4.59 -8.46
CA ILE A 274 -15.00 -5.85 -8.06
C ILE A 274 -15.27 -6.09 -6.58
N THR A 275 -16.04 -7.12 -6.28
CA THR A 275 -16.48 -7.49 -4.92
C THR A 275 -15.97 -8.87 -4.49
N THR A 276 -14.96 -9.41 -5.20
CA THR A 276 -14.42 -10.73 -4.90
C THR A 276 -13.55 -10.71 -3.63
N PRO A 277 -13.30 -11.86 -2.97
CA PRO A 277 -12.46 -11.92 -1.78
C PRO A 277 -10.96 -11.59 -2.00
N LEU A 278 -10.53 -11.58 -3.27
CA LEU A 278 -9.25 -11.03 -3.69
C LEU A 278 -9.48 -9.61 -4.20
N GLN A 279 -8.59 -8.69 -3.84
CA GLN A 279 -8.71 -7.28 -4.20
C GLN A 279 -7.32 -6.76 -4.57
N VAL A 280 -7.19 -6.11 -5.71
CA VAL A 280 -5.97 -5.38 -6.07
C VAL A 280 -6.00 -4.05 -5.34
N GLY A 281 -4.93 -3.70 -4.62
CA GLY A 281 -4.64 -2.32 -4.27
C GLY A 281 -3.88 -1.65 -5.40
N HIS A 282 -4.26 -0.42 -5.74
CA HIS A 282 -3.70 0.31 -6.88
C HIS A 282 -3.19 1.68 -6.47
N PRO A 283 -2.48 2.41 -7.36
CA PRO A 283 -1.96 3.74 -7.04
C PRO A 283 -3.13 4.67 -6.69
N LEU A 284 -3.15 5.16 -5.46
CA LEU A 284 -4.27 5.92 -4.92
C LEU A 284 -3.85 7.34 -4.60
N GLU A 285 -2.87 7.51 -3.70
CA GLU A 285 -2.23 8.77 -3.34
C GLU A 285 -0.84 8.50 -2.77
N TYR A 286 0.07 9.46 -2.86
CA TYR A 286 1.31 9.37 -2.08
C TYR A 286 1.78 10.74 -1.62
N TYR A 287 1.95 10.87 -0.32
CA TYR A 287 2.30 12.14 0.35
C TYR A 287 3.80 12.45 0.34
N GLU A 288 4.62 11.63 -0.34
CA GLU A 288 6.06 11.89 -0.42
C GLU A 288 6.39 13.07 -1.33
N ASP A 289 5.57 13.33 -2.36
CA ASP A 289 5.72 14.54 -3.14
C ASP A 289 5.15 15.74 -2.36
N HIS A 290 6.06 16.49 -1.75
CA HIS A 290 5.77 17.65 -0.91
C HIS A 290 5.00 18.77 -1.60
N PHE A 291 5.08 18.88 -2.94
CA PHE A 291 4.60 20.07 -3.64
C PHE A 291 3.39 19.85 -4.55
N ARG A 292 3.29 18.70 -5.23
CA ARG A 292 2.22 18.45 -6.20
C ARG A 292 1.35 17.25 -5.86
N ASN A 293 1.67 16.51 -4.80
CA ASN A 293 1.00 15.26 -4.43
C ASN A 293 1.01 14.26 -5.60
N ALA A 294 2.17 14.11 -6.25
CA ALA A 294 2.40 13.09 -7.27
C ALA A 294 2.13 11.70 -6.70
N VAL A 295 1.18 10.99 -7.31
CA VAL A 295 0.80 9.64 -6.89
C VAL A 295 1.95 8.69 -7.19
N ALA A 296 2.48 8.02 -6.17
CA ALA A 296 3.53 7.02 -6.33
C ALA A 296 2.98 5.68 -6.80
N LEU A 297 3.90 4.79 -7.14
CA LEU A 297 3.59 3.48 -7.72
C LEU A 297 3.31 2.48 -6.59
N GLU A 298 2.16 2.63 -5.95
CA GLU A 298 1.62 1.64 -5.01
C GLU A 298 0.89 0.53 -5.76
N TRP A 299 1.21 -0.72 -5.44
CA TRP A 299 0.53 -1.86 -6.04
C TRP A 299 0.61 -3.07 -5.14
N ASP A 300 -0.53 -3.70 -4.90
CA ASP A 300 -0.61 -4.87 -4.04
C ASP A 300 -1.80 -5.76 -4.41
N LEU A 301 -1.75 -7.00 -3.97
CA LEU A 301 -2.90 -7.91 -3.99
C LEU A 301 -3.25 -8.24 -2.55
N ARG A 302 -4.55 -8.27 -2.24
CA ARG A 302 -5.10 -8.46 -0.90
C ARG A 302 -5.97 -9.70 -0.87
N ILE A 303 -5.90 -10.40 0.25
CA ILE A 303 -6.69 -11.60 0.51
C ILE A 303 -7.45 -11.42 1.83
N VAL A 304 -8.77 -11.67 1.82
CA VAL A 304 -9.53 -11.73 3.08
C VAL A 304 -9.16 -12.95 3.89
N ASN A 305 -9.21 -12.82 5.22
CA ASN A 305 -9.27 -13.96 6.13
C ASN A 305 -10.73 -14.45 6.17
N PRO A 306 -11.07 -15.63 5.60
CA PRO A 306 -12.46 -16.06 5.52
C PRO A 306 -13.15 -16.15 6.89
N LYS A 307 -12.43 -16.52 7.95
CA LYS A 307 -12.97 -16.66 9.31
C LYS A 307 -13.19 -15.33 10.01
N LEU A 308 -12.20 -14.43 9.96
CA LEU A 308 -12.32 -13.12 10.62
C LEU A 308 -13.35 -12.25 9.91
N HIS A 309 -13.31 -12.26 8.57
CA HIS A 309 -14.22 -11.47 7.77
C HIS A 309 -15.69 -11.84 8.01
N SER A 310 -16.02 -13.13 8.14
CA SER A 310 -17.39 -13.57 8.42
C SER A 310 -17.89 -13.28 9.84
N ASN A 311 -16.98 -13.02 10.78
CA ASN A 311 -17.31 -12.88 12.20
C ASN A 311 -17.41 -11.42 12.66
N SER A 312 -16.99 -10.45 11.85
CA SER A 312 -17.07 -9.03 12.24
C SER A 312 -18.52 -8.56 12.31
N MET A 313 -18.87 -7.98 13.45
CA MET A 313 -20.18 -7.38 13.70
C MET A 313 -20.11 -5.84 13.66
N THR A 314 -18.95 -5.27 13.34
CA THR A 314 -18.65 -3.84 13.46
C THR A 314 -19.63 -2.96 12.70
N ARG A 315 -19.95 -3.30 11.44
CA ARG A 315 -20.94 -2.54 10.65
C ARG A 315 -22.27 -2.40 11.40
N GLU A 316 -22.81 -3.52 11.88
CA GLU A 316 -24.08 -3.54 12.60
C GLU A 316 -23.98 -2.85 13.96
N ASN A 317 -22.84 -2.98 14.64
CA ASN A 317 -22.59 -2.31 15.91
C ASN A 317 -22.56 -0.77 15.76
N ILE A 318 -21.87 -0.25 14.75
CA ILE A 318 -21.81 1.20 14.46
C ILE A 318 -23.20 1.72 14.10
N LYS A 319 -23.95 1.00 13.25
CA LYS A 319 -25.33 1.38 12.90
C LYS A 319 -26.21 1.45 14.14
N ARG A 320 -26.19 0.43 15.00
CA ARG A 320 -26.98 0.39 16.24
C ARG A 320 -26.57 1.49 17.22
N PHE A 321 -25.26 1.67 17.42
CA PHE A 321 -24.73 2.73 18.28
C PHE A 321 -25.18 4.11 17.79
N SER A 322 -24.99 4.39 16.50
CA SER A 322 -25.35 5.67 15.88
C SER A 322 -26.85 5.92 16.01
N SER A 323 -27.70 4.95 15.66
CA SER A 323 -29.16 5.10 15.80
C SER A 323 -29.59 5.39 17.24
N LYS A 324 -28.99 4.71 18.22
CA LYS A 324 -29.30 4.94 19.63
C LYS A 324 -28.85 6.34 20.08
N LEU A 325 -27.64 6.75 19.70
CA LEU A 325 -27.13 8.09 19.99
C LEU A 325 -28.02 9.19 19.35
N ALA A 326 -28.52 8.95 18.14
CA ALA A 326 -29.45 9.85 17.45
C ALA A 326 -30.74 10.07 18.25
N GLN A 327 -31.31 8.98 18.77
CA GLN A 327 -32.53 8.99 19.58
C GLN A 327 -32.33 9.76 20.89
N ASP A 328 -31.17 9.57 21.53
CA ASP A 328 -30.82 10.24 22.79
C ASP A 328 -30.61 11.75 22.59
N ILE A 329 -29.97 12.17 21.50
CA ILE A 329 -29.77 13.60 21.15
C ILE A 329 -31.08 14.26 20.66
N ASN A 330 -31.89 13.51 19.91
CA ASN A 330 -33.16 13.91 19.30
C ASN A 330 -33.03 15.05 18.24
N GLY A 331 -34.15 15.41 17.60
CA GLY A 331 -34.21 16.45 16.59
C GLY A 331 -33.44 16.10 15.32
N LYS A 332 -32.64 17.03 14.81
CA LYS A 332 -31.89 16.89 13.54
C LYS A 332 -30.87 15.76 13.54
N ALA A 333 -30.50 15.22 14.70
CA ALA A 333 -29.57 14.10 14.80
C ALA A 333 -30.10 12.84 14.10
N ILE A 334 -31.43 12.65 14.09
CA ILE A 334 -32.08 11.50 13.42
C ILE A 334 -31.83 11.57 11.92
N ASP A 335 -32.15 12.69 11.27
CA ASP A 335 -31.99 12.87 9.82
C ASP A 335 -30.53 12.75 9.36
N ILE A 336 -29.58 13.25 10.17
CA ILE A 336 -28.15 13.16 9.86
C ILE A 336 -27.69 11.70 9.93
N ILE A 337 -28.10 10.97 10.97
CA ILE A 337 -27.64 9.60 11.20
C ILE A 337 -28.28 8.63 10.21
N GLU A 338 -29.51 8.86 9.76
CA GLU A 338 -30.09 8.08 8.66
C GLU A 338 -29.25 8.15 7.39
N LYS A 339 -28.72 9.33 7.03
CA LYS A 339 -27.78 9.47 5.89
C LYS A 339 -26.46 8.74 6.12
N ASN A 340 -25.89 8.84 7.32
CA ASN A 340 -24.66 8.13 7.65
C ASN A 340 -24.85 6.62 7.59
N ILE A 341 -26.00 6.11 8.02
CA ILE A 341 -26.34 4.68 7.95
C ILE A 341 -26.39 4.21 6.49
N MET A 342 -27.00 4.99 5.59
CA MET A 342 -26.99 4.67 4.16
C MET A 342 -25.56 4.58 3.61
N GLN A 343 -24.70 5.55 3.96
CA GLN A 343 -23.29 5.53 3.54
C GLN A 343 -22.53 4.31 4.09
N ILE A 344 -22.80 3.91 5.34
CA ILE A 344 -22.21 2.69 5.92
C ILE A 344 -22.63 1.45 5.12
N ASP A 345 -23.87 1.39 4.64
CA ASP A 345 -24.36 0.26 3.85
C ASP A 345 -23.66 0.16 2.49
N ASP A 346 -23.28 1.29 1.88
CA ASP A 346 -22.53 1.37 0.63
C ASP A 346 -21.03 1.04 0.79
N THR A 347 -20.53 0.90 2.02
CA THR A 347 -19.14 0.46 2.24
C THR A 347 -18.95 -1.02 1.89
N GLN A 348 -17.75 -1.38 1.46
CA GLN A 348 -17.31 -2.77 1.36
C GLN A 348 -16.17 -2.99 2.36
N LEU A 349 -16.27 -4.02 3.21
CA LEU A 349 -15.25 -4.29 4.22
C LEU A 349 -14.45 -5.54 3.86
N TYR A 350 -13.12 -5.49 3.96
CA TYR A 350 -12.20 -6.58 3.67
C TYR A 350 -11.21 -6.74 4.82
N ILE A 351 -11.45 -7.73 5.69
CA ILE A 351 -10.56 -8.05 6.81
C ILE A 351 -9.61 -9.15 6.35
N GLY A 352 -8.31 -8.88 6.32
CA GLY A 352 -7.36 -9.75 5.64
C GLY A 352 -5.91 -9.30 5.77
N GLN A 353 -5.12 -9.51 4.73
CA GLN A 353 -3.75 -8.98 4.61
C GLN A 353 -3.32 -8.90 3.14
N PRO A 354 -2.26 -8.13 2.81
CA PRO A 354 -1.61 -8.22 1.51
C PRO A 354 -1.01 -9.62 1.30
N ILE A 355 -1.23 -10.20 0.13
CA ILE A 355 -0.61 -11.44 -0.36
C ILE A 355 0.65 -11.14 -1.19
N LEU A 356 0.62 -10.04 -1.95
CA LEU A 356 1.71 -9.54 -2.79
C LEU A 356 1.74 -8.01 -2.67
N PHE A 357 2.91 -7.39 -2.78
CA PHE A 357 3.07 -5.93 -2.74
C PHE A 357 4.32 -5.48 -3.48
N TYR A 358 4.30 -4.25 -4.00
CA TYR A 358 5.22 -3.79 -5.03
C TYR A 358 5.43 -2.27 -4.99
N GLY A 359 6.48 -1.80 -5.67
CA GLY A 359 6.79 -0.37 -5.80
C GLY A 359 6.96 0.31 -4.45
N ALA A 360 6.20 1.38 -4.22
CA ALA A 360 6.27 2.17 -2.99
C ALA A 360 5.96 1.36 -1.70
N GLU A 361 5.19 0.27 -1.79
CA GLU A 361 4.89 -0.59 -0.64
C GLU A 361 6.14 -1.30 -0.06
N PHE A 362 7.25 -1.36 -0.82
CA PHE A 362 8.54 -1.81 -0.27
C PHE A 362 9.15 -0.83 0.74
N ASN A 363 8.58 0.38 0.91
CA ASN A 363 8.96 1.35 1.94
C ASN A 363 8.02 1.36 3.16
N GLY A 364 7.06 0.43 3.21
CA GLY A 364 6.18 0.24 4.36
C GLY A 364 4.79 -0.21 3.94
N LEU A 365 4.20 -1.10 4.73
CA LEU A 365 2.80 -1.50 4.58
C LEU A 365 1.94 -0.75 5.59
N PHE A 366 0.72 -0.41 5.18
CA PHE A 366 -0.29 0.18 6.06
C PHE A 366 -0.99 -0.89 6.93
N SER A 367 -1.68 -0.43 7.99
CA SER A 367 -2.42 -1.30 8.91
C SER A 367 -3.89 -1.46 8.55
N ALA A 368 -4.44 -0.45 7.89
CA ALA A 368 -5.78 -0.38 7.34
C ALA A 368 -5.81 0.73 6.26
N GLN A 369 -6.77 0.68 5.35
CA GLN A 369 -6.94 1.68 4.29
C GLN A 369 -8.42 1.85 3.94
N VAL A 370 -8.84 3.08 3.63
CA VAL A 370 -10.23 3.44 3.26
C VAL A 370 -10.20 4.22 1.96
N VAL A 371 -10.72 3.64 0.87
CA VAL A 371 -10.49 4.09 -0.52
C VAL A 371 -11.70 3.79 -1.42
N PRO A 372 -11.88 4.44 -2.59
CA PRO A 372 -11.00 5.46 -3.17
C PRO A 372 -11.03 6.77 -2.38
N ASN A 373 -10.00 7.59 -2.55
CA ASN A 373 -9.95 8.94 -1.98
C ASN A 373 -10.62 9.98 -2.88
N ASP A 374 -10.90 9.64 -4.15
CA ASP A 374 -11.73 10.46 -5.03
C ASP A 374 -13.14 10.59 -4.40
N GLU A 375 -13.45 11.78 -3.92
CA GLU A 375 -14.70 12.06 -3.22
C GLU A 375 -15.91 12.03 -4.17
N GLN A 376 -15.72 12.30 -5.45
CA GLN A 376 -16.80 12.13 -6.43
C GLN A 376 -17.14 10.64 -6.58
N VAL A 377 -16.14 9.79 -6.79
CA VAL A 377 -16.37 8.35 -6.90
C VAL A 377 -16.89 7.76 -5.58
N SER A 378 -16.39 8.24 -4.45
CA SER A 378 -16.84 7.82 -3.12
C SER A 378 -18.31 8.15 -2.87
N GLN A 379 -18.78 9.30 -3.35
CA GLN A 379 -20.20 9.67 -3.29
C GLN A 379 -21.07 8.82 -4.23
N GLU A 380 -20.52 8.40 -5.38
CA GLU A 380 -21.23 7.58 -6.37
C GLU A 380 -21.35 6.10 -5.95
N LEU A 381 -20.31 5.53 -5.33
CA LEU A 381 -20.16 4.08 -5.18
C LEU A 381 -19.80 3.61 -3.75
N GLY A 382 -19.67 4.52 -2.79
CA GLY A 382 -19.18 4.23 -1.45
C GLY A 382 -17.67 4.02 -1.41
N LYS A 383 -17.17 3.35 -0.37
CA LYS A 383 -15.73 3.09 -0.16
C LYS A 383 -15.47 1.62 0.18
N LYS A 384 -14.29 1.11 -0.18
CA LYS A 384 -13.71 -0.13 0.33
C LYS A 384 -12.82 0.17 1.54
N ILE A 385 -13.02 -0.61 2.60
CA ILE A 385 -12.26 -0.58 3.84
C ILE A 385 -11.44 -1.87 3.91
N PHE A 386 -10.14 -1.76 4.04
CA PHE A 386 -9.21 -2.86 4.23
C PHE A 386 -8.63 -2.79 5.64
N ALA A 387 -8.62 -3.90 6.35
CA ALA A 387 -8.09 -3.95 7.72
C ALA A 387 -7.25 -5.20 7.95
N TYR A 388 -6.03 -5.02 8.46
CA TYR A 388 -5.02 -6.08 8.52
C TYR A 388 -4.72 -6.53 9.95
N ALA A 389 -5.76 -6.96 10.66
CA ALA A 389 -5.72 -7.31 12.09
C ALA A 389 -4.58 -8.28 12.43
N ASP A 390 -4.47 -9.41 11.72
CA ASP A 390 -3.46 -10.43 12.02
C ASP A 390 -2.04 -9.94 11.75
N PHE A 391 -1.83 -9.22 10.65
CA PHE A 391 -0.53 -8.62 10.32
C PHE A 391 -0.06 -7.66 11.41
N VAL A 392 -0.97 -6.79 11.89
CA VAL A 392 -0.67 -5.84 12.97
C VAL A 392 -0.38 -6.56 14.28
N MET A 393 -1.17 -7.59 14.62
CA MET A 393 -0.99 -8.38 15.84
C MET A 393 0.38 -9.07 15.85
N GLU A 394 0.71 -9.80 14.78
CA GLU A 394 1.95 -10.57 14.69
C GLU A 394 3.18 -9.65 14.60
N SER A 395 3.08 -8.49 13.91
CA SER A 395 4.14 -7.48 13.91
C SER A 395 4.41 -6.93 15.32
N LYS A 396 3.35 -6.64 16.10
CA LYS A 396 3.49 -6.19 17.49
C LYS A 396 4.08 -7.26 18.41
N LYS A 397 3.75 -8.52 18.17
CA LYS A 397 4.27 -9.66 18.94
C LYS A 397 5.76 -9.88 18.71
N ALA A 398 6.18 -9.79 17.44
CA ALA A 398 7.55 -10.05 17.02
C ALA A 398 8.54 -8.96 17.45
N LYS A 399 8.10 -7.70 17.46
CA LYS A 399 8.96 -6.58 17.81
C LYS A 399 9.40 -6.62 19.28
N PRO A 400 10.66 -6.23 19.57
CA PRO A 400 11.10 -6.02 20.93
C PRO A 400 10.31 -4.89 21.60
N ILE A 401 10.31 -4.85 22.93
CA ILE A 401 9.71 -3.74 23.66
C ILE A 401 10.55 -2.48 23.41
N MET A 402 9.97 -1.54 22.67
CA MET A 402 10.63 -0.28 22.34
C MET A 402 10.71 0.63 23.56
N ARG A 403 11.88 1.26 23.77
CA ARG A 403 12.13 2.21 24.85
C ARG A 403 11.11 3.36 24.86
N LEU A 404 10.82 3.94 23.69
CA LEU A 404 9.84 5.02 23.54
C LEU A 404 8.45 4.63 24.07
N SER A 405 8.01 3.40 23.80
CA SER A 405 6.71 2.90 24.30
C SER A 405 6.68 2.81 25.82
N VAL A 406 7.78 2.40 26.44
CA VAL A 406 7.89 2.32 27.91
C VAL A 406 7.92 3.70 28.53
N GLU A 407 8.67 4.64 27.95
CA GLU A 407 8.77 6.02 28.44
C GLU A 407 7.45 6.78 28.28
N THR A 408 6.66 6.49 27.24
CA THR A 408 5.39 7.18 26.96
C THR A 408 4.20 6.57 27.71
N LEU A 409 4.08 5.24 27.73
CA LEU A 409 2.89 4.54 28.21
C LEU A 409 3.09 3.82 29.57
N GLY A 410 4.34 3.70 30.01
CA GLY A 410 4.71 2.95 31.21
C GLY A 410 4.90 1.45 30.97
N LEU A 411 5.89 0.86 31.67
CA LEU A 411 6.28 -0.53 31.51
C LEU A 411 5.12 -1.52 31.78
N ASP A 412 4.31 -1.25 32.80
CA ASP A 412 3.20 -2.12 33.19
C ASP A 412 2.13 -2.21 32.11
N PHE A 413 1.81 -1.09 31.46
CA PHE A 413 0.85 -1.05 30.36
C PHE A 413 1.36 -1.84 29.16
N VAL A 414 2.62 -1.59 28.75
CA VAL A 414 3.25 -2.26 27.61
C VAL A 414 3.32 -3.78 27.84
N LYS A 415 3.70 -4.23 29.05
CA LYS A 415 3.72 -5.66 29.40
C LYS A 415 2.32 -6.28 29.38
N LYS A 416 1.30 -5.59 29.87
CA LYS A 416 -0.09 -6.07 29.82
C LYS A 416 -0.58 -6.21 28.38
N GLN A 417 -0.27 -5.24 27.51
CA GLN A 417 -0.64 -5.31 26.10
C GLN A 417 0.05 -6.49 25.39
N LYS A 418 1.35 -6.70 25.61
CA LYS A 418 2.07 -7.84 25.04
C LYS A 418 1.52 -9.17 25.53
N LYS A 419 1.27 -9.30 26.84
CA LYS A 419 0.63 -10.49 27.43
C LYS A 419 -0.76 -10.76 26.85
N LEU A 420 -1.55 -9.73 26.58
CA LEU A 420 -2.89 -9.88 25.98
C LEU A 420 -2.79 -10.56 24.60
N ILE A 421 -1.88 -10.08 23.75
CA ILE A 421 -1.64 -10.67 22.42
C ILE A 421 -1.25 -12.15 22.52
N GLU A 422 -0.38 -12.49 23.47
CA GLU A 422 0.13 -13.85 23.64
C GLU A 422 -0.89 -14.82 24.26
N THR A 423 -1.74 -14.33 25.18
CA THR A 423 -2.62 -15.19 25.99
C THR A 423 -4.09 -15.17 25.56
N ASN A 424 -4.54 -14.11 24.88
CA ASN A 424 -5.91 -13.96 24.43
C ASN A 424 -6.00 -13.19 23.09
N PRO A 425 -5.57 -13.82 21.98
CA PRO A 425 -5.61 -13.20 20.65
C PRO A 425 -7.04 -12.86 20.20
N THR A 426 -8.05 -13.63 20.61
CA THR A 426 -9.46 -13.33 20.30
C THR A 426 -9.89 -11.98 20.87
N LEU A 427 -9.60 -11.73 22.15
CA LEU A 427 -9.92 -10.44 22.78
C LEU A 427 -9.13 -9.28 22.13
N TRP A 428 -7.89 -9.54 21.71
CA TRP A 428 -7.13 -8.53 20.96
C TRP A 428 -7.82 -8.19 19.62
N GLN A 429 -8.28 -9.19 18.88
CA GLN A 429 -9.00 -9.00 17.62
C GLN A 429 -10.32 -8.26 17.82
N GLU A 430 -11.08 -8.55 18.89
CA GLU A 430 -12.28 -7.79 19.25
C GLU A 430 -11.98 -6.30 19.51
N ILE A 431 -10.89 -6.00 20.23
CA ILE A 431 -10.47 -4.61 20.47
C ILE A 431 -10.07 -3.94 19.15
N TYR A 432 -9.37 -4.65 18.26
CA TYR A 432 -8.98 -4.12 16.94
C TYR A 432 -10.21 -3.86 16.05
N ASP A 433 -11.19 -4.77 16.05
CA ASP A 433 -12.46 -4.65 15.32
C ASP A 433 -13.22 -3.39 15.79
N ILE A 434 -13.21 -3.09 17.09
CA ILE A 434 -13.87 -1.88 17.63
C ILE A 434 -13.08 -0.60 17.34
N SER A 435 -11.76 -0.62 17.49
CA SER A 435 -10.94 0.61 17.53
C SER A 435 -10.31 1.02 16.19
N THR A 436 -10.20 0.08 15.25
CA THR A 436 -9.55 0.31 13.95
C THR A 436 -10.49 0.03 12.78
N VAL A 437 -11.31 -1.03 12.85
CA VAL A 437 -12.31 -1.30 11.81
C VAL A 437 -13.52 -0.39 11.98
N GLY A 438 -13.95 -0.18 13.23
CA GLY A 438 -15.01 0.78 13.58
C GLY A 438 -14.49 2.20 13.74
#